data_AF-A0A2V8KNP4-F1
#
_entry.id   AF-A0A2V8KNP4-F1
#
_cell.length_a   1.000
_cell.length_b   1.000
_cell.length_c   1.000
_cell.angle_alpha   90.00
_cell.angle_beta   90.00
_cell.angle_gamma   90.00
#
_symmetry.space_group_name_H-M   'P 1'
#
loop_
_entity.id
_entity.type
_entity.pdbx_description
1 polymer ?
#
loop_
_entity_poly.entity_id
_entity_poly.type
_entity_poly.pdbx_seq_one_letter_code
_entity_poly.pdbx_strand_id
1 'polypeptide(L)'
;MLPIRRRIILASATALIAFLGPLSFTSSPLVATEFLPAQLSDEAFWNMINEFSEPNGYFRSDNFVSNETTFQYVIKELKKVTPGGVYLGVGPDQNFTYVVAMRPKLAIIFDIRRQNMLQHLMYKALIEMSDDRTDFISRLFSRRRPATLEANASAAELFLTFENVPKDREFFLENLQAIKKQLQQRHGFKLSAEDEASIEYIFQAFFAGGPDLTYNGVGAGAGFGRGRMPSYAELMQMTDGEGQNRSYLGSEENFKILQDLENKNLIVPIVGDFAGPKAIRAVATYLKDHDARVTAFYVSNVEQYLFQQNDDWNKFYRNLALLPVDATGTFIRSVFNGITVNYQANSFMRSASVLSSIPGVLKAFDSGDLKTYYDVIQMSK
;
A
#
# COMPACT_ATOMS: atom_id res chain seq x y z
N MET A 1 1.48 -95.87 -11.01
CA MET A 1 2.64 -95.97 -11.92
C MET A 1 2.84 -94.63 -12.60
N LEU A 2 4.03 -94.05 -12.46
CA LEU A 2 4.56 -92.92 -13.26
C LEU A 2 4.60 -93.30 -14.77
N PRO A 3 4.77 -92.39 -15.77
CA PRO A 3 5.46 -91.09 -15.65
C PRO A 3 5.06 -89.90 -16.62
N ILE A 4 5.74 -88.76 -16.37
CA ILE A 4 6.29 -87.73 -17.32
C ILE A 4 5.32 -86.70 -17.96
N ARG A 5 5.27 -85.44 -17.49
CA ARG A 5 6.19 -84.27 -17.67
C ARG A 5 6.08 -83.63 -19.08
N ARG A 6 5.53 -82.39 -19.15
CA ARG A 6 6.22 -81.08 -19.36
C ARG A 6 6.79 -80.94 -20.80
N ARG A 7 6.60 -79.87 -21.58
CA ARG A 7 6.47 -78.44 -21.28
C ARG A 7 6.39 -77.66 -22.63
N ILE A 8 5.60 -76.57 -22.64
CA ILE A 8 5.81 -75.23 -23.27
C ILE A 8 5.94 -75.10 -24.81
N ILE A 9 5.16 -74.17 -25.39
CA ILE A 9 5.57 -72.93 -26.11
C ILE A 9 4.63 -72.56 -27.28
N LEU A 10 3.98 -71.41 -27.07
CA LEU A 10 3.53 -70.36 -28.02
C LEU A 10 2.31 -70.54 -28.93
N ALA A 11 1.52 -69.45 -28.89
CA ALA A 11 0.95 -68.73 -30.04
C ALA A 11 -0.22 -69.41 -30.75
N SER A 12 -1.35 -68.77 -31.07
CA SER A 12 -1.75 -67.37 -31.05
C SER A 12 -3.22 -67.31 -31.46
N ALA A 13 -3.88 -66.19 -31.11
CA ALA A 13 -5.01 -65.58 -31.81
C ALA A 13 -6.30 -66.42 -31.90
N THR A 14 -7.48 -65.94 -31.54
CA THR A 14 -8.07 -64.64 -31.88
C THR A 14 -9.40 -64.56 -31.14
N ALA A 15 -9.93 -63.34 -30.98
CA ALA A 15 -11.25 -63.00 -30.43
C ALA A 15 -11.34 -62.81 -28.92
N LEU A 16 -10.94 -61.62 -28.46
CA LEU A 16 -11.88 -60.77 -27.71
C LEU A 16 -11.51 -59.30 -27.90
N ILE A 17 -11.89 -58.76 -29.06
CA ILE A 17 -11.95 -57.31 -29.31
C ILE A 17 -13.35 -56.88 -28.89
N ALA A 18 -13.51 -56.45 -27.64
CA ALA A 18 -14.61 -55.61 -27.17
C ALA A 18 -14.28 -55.18 -25.74
N PHE A 19 -14.37 -53.87 -25.45
CA PHE A 19 -14.04 -53.19 -24.19
C PHE A 19 -12.59 -52.71 -24.00
N LEU A 20 -12.11 -51.92 -24.97
CA LEU A 20 -11.18 -50.81 -24.69
C LEU A 20 -11.83 -49.54 -25.24
N GLY A 21 -12.74 -48.95 -24.46
CA GLY A 21 -13.12 -47.56 -24.68
C GLY A 21 -11.92 -46.68 -24.33
N PRO A 22 -11.58 -45.66 -25.13
CA PRO A 22 -10.59 -44.69 -24.70
C PRO A 22 -11.19 -43.95 -23.50
N LEU A 23 -10.66 -44.19 -22.31
CA LEU A 23 -10.68 -43.18 -21.26
C LEU A 23 -9.90 -42.00 -21.83
N SER A 24 -10.63 -41.09 -22.48
CA SER A 24 -10.17 -39.74 -22.72
C SER A 24 -9.97 -39.12 -21.35
N PHE A 25 -8.78 -39.30 -20.78
CA PHE A 25 -8.24 -38.35 -19.83
C PHE A 25 -8.13 -37.04 -20.60
N THR A 26 -9.20 -36.26 -20.61
CA THR A 26 -9.07 -34.82 -20.78
C THR A 26 -8.21 -34.40 -19.59
N SER A 27 -6.91 -34.29 -19.83
CA SER A 27 -6.07 -33.44 -19.02
C SER A 27 -6.78 -32.10 -19.01
N SER A 28 -7.49 -31.80 -17.92
CA SER A 28 -7.85 -30.42 -17.62
C SER A 28 -6.57 -29.63 -17.83
N PRO A 29 -6.58 -28.52 -18.59
CA PRO A 29 -5.41 -27.67 -18.60
C PRO A 29 -5.12 -27.39 -17.13
N LEU A 30 -3.89 -27.69 -16.69
CA LEU A 30 -3.32 -27.00 -15.54
C LEU A 30 -3.70 -25.54 -15.78
N VAL A 31 -4.59 -25.02 -14.95
CA VAL A 31 -4.97 -23.60 -14.99
C VAL A 31 -3.64 -22.89 -15.03
N ALA A 32 -3.35 -22.25 -16.16
CA ALA A 32 -2.13 -21.49 -16.30
C ALA A 32 -2.15 -20.52 -15.12
N THR A 33 -1.13 -20.60 -14.26
CA THR A 33 -0.95 -19.69 -13.14
C THR A 33 -1.17 -18.27 -13.69
N GLU A 34 -2.29 -17.64 -13.32
CA GLU A 34 -2.59 -16.29 -13.79
C GLU A 34 -1.63 -15.36 -13.06
N PHE A 35 -0.48 -15.07 -13.67
CA PHE A 35 0.42 -14.05 -13.15
C PHE A 35 -0.36 -12.75 -12.90
N LEU A 36 0.07 -11.97 -11.91
CA LEU A 36 -0.53 -10.65 -11.66
C LEU A 36 -0.69 -9.88 -12.98
N PRO A 37 -1.89 -9.34 -13.26
CA PRO A 37 -2.13 -8.63 -14.49
C PRO A 37 -1.31 -7.33 -14.52
N ALA A 38 -0.89 -6.91 -15.70
CA ALA A 38 -0.13 -5.67 -15.88
C ALA A 38 -0.97 -4.40 -15.61
N GLN A 39 -2.29 -4.53 -15.52
CA GLN A 39 -3.26 -3.52 -15.13
C GLN A 39 -4.54 -4.20 -14.67
N LEU A 40 -5.32 -3.57 -13.78
CA LEU A 40 -6.66 -4.02 -13.41
C LEU A 40 -7.72 -3.26 -14.21
N SER A 41 -8.77 -3.95 -14.66
CA SER A 41 -9.96 -3.26 -15.15
C SER A 41 -10.64 -2.50 -14.01
N ASP A 42 -11.44 -1.48 -14.33
CA ASP A 42 -12.20 -0.74 -13.31
C ASP A 42 -13.12 -1.67 -12.51
N GLU A 43 -13.71 -2.67 -13.16
CA GLU A 43 -14.52 -3.71 -12.50
C GLU A 43 -13.69 -4.57 -11.55
N ALA A 44 -12.52 -5.07 -11.97
CA ALA A 44 -11.66 -5.89 -11.12
C ALA A 44 -11.15 -5.10 -9.92
N PHE A 45 -10.72 -3.84 -10.14
CA PHE A 45 -10.30 -2.92 -9.10
C PHE A 45 -11.42 -2.69 -8.08
N TRP A 46 -12.62 -2.32 -8.56
CA TRP A 46 -13.75 -2.04 -7.68
C TRP A 46 -14.23 -3.30 -6.93
N ASN A 47 -14.20 -4.46 -7.57
CA ASN A 47 -14.52 -5.73 -6.94
C ASN A 47 -13.52 -6.09 -5.83
N MET A 48 -12.21 -5.86 -6.03
CA MET A 48 -11.23 -6.06 -4.96
C MET A 48 -11.54 -5.15 -3.75
N ILE A 49 -11.85 -3.87 -3.99
CA ILE A 49 -12.21 -2.95 -2.89
C ILE A 49 -13.43 -3.46 -2.14
N ASN A 50 -14.51 -3.85 -2.82
CA ASN A 50 -15.74 -4.28 -2.15
C ASN A 50 -15.61 -5.64 -1.46
N GLU A 51 -15.04 -6.62 -2.18
CA GLU A 51 -15.01 -8.00 -1.73
C GLU A 51 -13.92 -8.24 -0.69
N PHE A 52 -12.80 -7.52 -0.74
CA PHE A 52 -11.70 -7.76 0.21
C PHE A 52 -11.87 -6.90 1.47
N SER A 53 -12.58 -5.77 1.36
CA SER A 53 -12.77 -4.88 2.51
C SER A 53 -13.60 -5.49 3.63
N GLU A 54 -13.31 -5.02 4.84
CA GLU A 54 -14.05 -5.23 6.07
C GLU A 54 -15.00 -4.06 6.36
N PRO A 55 -15.93 -4.20 7.32
CA PRO A 55 -16.69 -3.06 7.83
C PRO A 55 -15.78 -1.95 8.34
N ASN A 56 -16.27 -0.70 8.27
CA ASN A 56 -15.55 0.46 8.79
C ASN A 56 -15.27 0.30 10.29
N GLY A 57 -14.00 0.42 10.70
CA GLY A 57 -13.62 0.49 12.11
C GLY A 57 -13.29 1.91 12.56
N TYR A 58 -12.53 2.01 13.66
CA TYR A 58 -12.28 3.27 14.36
C TYR A 58 -10.80 3.51 14.58
N PHE A 59 -10.38 4.76 14.34
CA PHE A 59 -9.10 5.27 14.78
C PHE A 59 -9.29 6.72 15.26
N ARG A 60 -8.59 7.11 16.33
CA ARG A 60 -8.85 8.34 17.09
C ARG A 60 -8.56 9.66 16.36
N SER A 61 -8.03 9.63 15.15
CA SER A 61 -7.56 10.79 14.40
C SER A 61 -7.88 10.60 12.93
N ASP A 62 -8.17 11.69 12.21
CA ASP A 62 -8.34 11.64 10.75
C ASP A 62 -7.06 11.26 10.03
N ASN A 63 -5.87 11.61 10.56
CA ASN A 63 -4.58 11.20 10.01
C ASN A 63 -4.53 11.33 8.47
N PHE A 64 -4.90 12.51 7.95
CA PHE A 64 -4.93 12.77 6.51
C PHE A 64 -3.52 12.72 5.89
N VAL A 65 -2.50 12.99 6.70
CA VAL A 65 -1.09 12.98 6.30
C VAL A 65 -0.26 12.37 7.42
N SER A 66 0.86 11.74 7.05
CA SER A 66 1.79 11.14 8.02
C SER A 66 2.36 12.15 9.02
N ASN A 67 3.02 11.67 10.07
CA ASN A 67 3.87 12.45 10.96
C ASN A 67 5.31 11.91 11.06
N GLU A 68 5.69 11.06 10.11
CA GLU A 68 6.95 10.31 10.11
C GLU A 68 8.04 11.12 9.40
N THR A 69 9.04 11.60 10.15
CA THR A 69 10.05 12.54 9.63
C THR A 69 11.26 11.86 8.99
N THR A 70 11.34 10.54 9.00
CA THR A 70 12.49 9.74 8.52
C THR A 70 12.10 8.63 7.55
N PHE A 71 10.85 8.65 7.06
CA PHE A 71 10.28 7.61 6.19
C PHE A 71 11.08 7.35 4.90
N GLN A 72 11.87 8.33 4.45
CA GLN A 72 12.70 8.16 3.25
C GLN A 72 14.04 7.46 3.51
N TYR A 73 14.51 7.38 4.76
CA TYR A 73 15.87 6.90 5.09
C TYR A 73 16.08 5.42 4.74
N VAL A 74 15.01 4.63 4.82
CA VAL A 74 15.03 3.19 4.55
C VAL A 74 15.00 2.85 3.06
N ILE A 75 14.73 3.82 2.18
CA ILE A 75 14.50 3.58 0.74
C ILE A 75 15.73 2.96 0.06
N LYS A 76 16.94 3.35 0.47
CA LYS A 76 18.18 2.78 -0.08
C LYS A 76 18.27 1.27 0.15
N GLU A 77 17.88 0.81 1.34
CA GLU A 77 17.87 -0.61 1.68
C GLU A 77 16.68 -1.33 1.02
N LEU A 78 15.51 -0.68 0.95
CA LEU A 78 14.34 -1.23 0.26
C LEU A 78 14.58 -1.48 -1.24
N LYS A 79 15.43 -0.71 -1.90
CA LYS A 79 15.82 -0.97 -3.30
C LYS A 79 16.62 -2.27 -3.50
N LYS A 80 17.05 -2.94 -2.42
CA LYS A 80 17.77 -4.22 -2.47
C LYS A 80 16.86 -5.44 -2.35
N VAL A 81 15.58 -5.27 -2.01
CA VAL A 81 14.63 -6.39 -1.98
C VAL A 81 14.29 -6.83 -3.41
N THR A 82 13.70 -8.02 -3.56
CA THR A 82 13.27 -8.56 -4.85
C THR A 82 12.38 -7.54 -5.60
N PRO A 83 12.81 -7.06 -6.79
CA PRO A 83 12.03 -6.09 -7.57
C PRO A 83 10.72 -6.69 -8.11
N GLY A 84 9.72 -5.83 -8.35
CA GLY A 84 8.49 -6.23 -9.03
C GLY A 84 7.63 -7.26 -8.28
N GLY A 85 7.73 -7.29 -6.94
CA GLY A 85 6.80 -8.02 -6.08
C GLY A 85 5.55 -7.20 -5.74
N VAL A 86 4.84 -7.63 -4.69
CA VAL A 86 3.68 -6.93 -4.14
C VAL A 86 4.09 -6.08 -2.94
N TYR A 87 3.65 -4.83 -2.95
CA TYR A 87 3.77 -3.92 -1.83
C TYR A 87 2.47 -3.93 -1.02
N LEU A 88 2.59 -4.08 0.29
CA LEU A 88 1.49 -3.88 1.23
C LEU A 88 1.80 -2.65 2.10
N GLY A 89 0.78 -1.90 2.50
CA GLY A 89 0.96 -0.71 3.31
C GLY A 89 -0.23 -0.38 4.18
N VAL A 90 -0.04 0.37 5.26
CA VAL A 90 -1.11 1.05 5.99
C VAL A 90 -1.11 2.54 5.64
N GLY A 91 -2.27 3.17 5.45
CA GLY A 91 -2.39 4.55 4.98
C GLY A 91 -1.71 5.64 5.83
N PRO A 92 -1.69 6.91 5.37
CA PRO A 92 -2.18 7.39 4.08
C PRO A 92 -1.08 7.42 2.97
N ASP A 93 -0.63 8.60 2.56
CA ASP A 93 0.07 8.87 1.30
C ASP A 93 1.59 8.62 1.32
N GLN A 94 2.20 8.43 2.50
CA GLN A 94 3.61 8.04 2.61
C GLN A 94 3.90 6.72 1.87
N ASN A 95 2.87 5.88 1.69
CA ASN A 95 2.92 4.69 0.83
C ASN A 95 3.34 5.02 -0.61
N PHE A 96 2.88 6.13 -1.19
CA PHE A 96 3.21 6.48 -2.58
C PHE A 96 4.72 6.66 -2.78
N THR A 97 5.42 7.16 -1.76
CA THR A 97 6.88 7.29 -1.80
C THR A 97 7.58 5.93 -1.86
N TYR A 98 7.13 4.96 -1.06
CA TYR A 98 7.66 3.60 -1.12
C TYR A 98 7.28 2.91 -2.44
N VAL A 99 6.03 3.05 -2.89
CA VAL A 99 5.52 2.47 -4.14
C VAL A 99 6.31 2.98 -5.35
N VAL A 100 6.56 4.29 -5.45
CA VAL A 100 7.37 4.86 -6.54
C VAL A 100 8.81 4.36 -6.49
N ALA A 101 9.40 4.27 -5.29
CA ALA A 101 10.78 3.82 -5.13
C ALA A 101 10.96 2.33 -5.44
N MET A 102 9.98 1.50 -5.10
CA MET A 102 10.03 0.04 -5.24
C MET A 102 9.46 -0.47 -6.57
N ARG A 103 8.57 0.30 -7.21
CA ARG A 103 7.87 -0.04 -8.46
C ARG A 103 7.26 -1.46 -8.41
N PRO A 104 6.37 -1.74 -7.43
CA PRO A 104 5.75 -3.06 -7.30
C PRO A 104 4.84 -3.36 -8.50
N LYS A 105 4.54 -4.64 -8.73
CA LYS A 105 3.53 -5.06 -9.72
C LYS A 105 2.10 -4.75 -9.26
N LEU A 106 1.89 -4.71 -7.95
CA LEU A 106 0.61 -4.40 -7.31
C LEU A 106 0.92 -3.83 -5.93
N ALA A 107 0.21 -2.76 -5.55
CA ALA A 107 0.23 -2.19 -4.21
C ALA A 107 -1.15 -2.31 -3.58
N ILE A 108 -1.22 -2.83 -2.35
CA ILE A 108 -2.43 -2.85 -1.54
C ILE A 108 -2.23 -1.96 -0.32
N ILE A 109 -3.09 -0.97 -0.15
CA ILE A 109 -3.03 -0.05 0.99
C ILE A 109 -4.24 -0.32 1.89
N PHE A 110 -3.97 -0.85 3.07
CA PHE A 110 -4.97 -1.10 4.10
C PHE A 110 -5.17 0.11 5.00
N ASP A 111 -6.37 0.29 5.52
CA ASP A 111 -6.61 1.09 6.71
C ASP A 111 -7.89 0.60 7.37
N ILE A 112 -7.97 0.67 8.70
CA ILE A 112 -9.19 0.25 9.41
C ILE A 112 -10.40 1.16 9.07
N ARG A 113 -10.16 2.36 8.55
CA ARG A 113 -11.18 3.36 8.22
C ARG A 113 -11.50 3.37 6.73
N ARG A 114 -12.80 3.35 6.44
CA ARG A 114 -13.34 3.62 5.08
C ARG A 114 -12.97 5.01 4.59
N GLN A 115 -12.88 5.99 5.49
CA GLN A 115 -12.41 7.35 5.18
C GLN A 115 -11.03 7.34 4.49
N ASN A 116 -10.08 6.53 4.96
CA ASN A 116 -8.75 6.49 4.36
C ASN A 116 -8.76 5.80 2.99
N MET A 117 -9.57 4.75 2.82
CA MET A 117 -9.80 4.15 1.51
C MET A 117 -10.36 5.18 0.51
N LEU A 118 -11.35 5.98 0.92
CA LEU A 118 -11.93 7.05 0.11
C LEU A 118 -10.93 8.19 -0.15
N GLN A 119 -10.02 8.47 0.78
CA GLN A 119 -8.93 9.42 0.56
C GLN A 119 -7.98 8.94 -0.54
N HIS A 120 -7.66 7.64 -0.59
CA HIS A 120 -6.87 7.07 -1.69
C HIS A 120 -7.63 7.14 -3.03
N LEU A 121 -8.95 6.94 -3.05
CA LEU A 121 -9.74 7.17 -4.27
C LEU A 121 -9.76 8.64 -4.70
N MET A 122 -9.83 9.58 -3.75
CA MET A 122 -9.68 11.00 -4.06
C MET A 122 -8.30 11.30 -4.68
N TYR A 123 -7.23 10.75 -4.10
CA TYR A 123 -5.88 10.87 -4.68
C TYR A 123 -5.80 10.29 -6.07
N LYS A 124 -6.31 9.08 -6.30
CA LYS A 124 -6.39 8.44 -7.62
C LYS A 124 -6.99 9.38 -8.65
N ALA A 125 -8.19 9.90 -8.39
CA ALA A 125 -8.86 10.81 -9.31
C ALA A 125 -8.02 12.06 -9.61
N LEU A 126 -7.44 12.67 -8.57
CA LEU A 126 -6.59 13.85 -8.73
C LEU A 126 -5.33 13.55 -9.55
N ILE A 127 -4.64 12.44 -9.28
CA ILE A 127 -3.41 12.04 -9.95
C ILE A 127 -3.67 11.75 -11.44
N GLU A 128 -4.74 11.03 -11.77
CA GLU A 128 -5.10 10.71 -13.15
C GLU A 128 -5.49 11.94 -13.97
N MET A 129 -6.18 12.90 -13.36
CA MET A 129 -6.59 14.15 -14.02
C MET A 129 -5.45 15.15 -14.19
N SER A 130 -4.29 14.91 -13.59
CA SER A 130 -3.19 15.88 -13.53
C SER A 130 -2.19 15.68 -14.64
N ASP A 131 -1.81 16.75 -15.36
CA ASP A 131 -0.80 16.63 -16.41
C ASP A 131 0.62 16.42 -15.89
N ASP A 132 0.92 16.94 -14.70
CA ASP A 132 2.22 16.86 -14.03
C ASP A 132 2.06 17.02 -12.51
N ARG A 133 3.14 16.93 -11.73
CA ARG A 133 3.06 17.05 -10.26
C ARG A 133 2.60 18.44 -9.78
N THR A 134 2.79 19.46 -10.62
CA THR A 134 2.37 20.84 -10.30
C THR A 134 0.86 20.98 -10.46
N ASP A 135 0.27 20.39 -11.51
CA ASP A 135 -1.18 20.33 -11.69
C ASP A 135 -1.84 19.52 -10.58
N PHE A 136 -1.21 18.42 -10.17
CA PHE A 136 -1.67 17.63 -9.01
C PHE A 136 -1.76 18.47 -7.74
N ILE A 137 -0.70 19.22 -7.39
CA ILE A 137 -0.73 20.10 -6.21
C ILE A 137 -1.75 21.24 -6.38
N SER A 138 -1.87 21.79 -7.59
CA SER A 138 -2.87 22.81 -7.90
C SER A 138 -4.29 22.32 -7.58
N ARG A 139 -4.63 21.11 -8.01
CA ARG A 139 -5.94 20.49 -7.77
C ARG A 139 -6.12 20.07 -6.32
N LEU A 140 -5.12 19.41 -5.72
CA LEU A 140 -5.18 18.90 -4.33
C LEU A 140 -5.51 20.02 -3.34
N PHE A 141 -4.89 21.19 -3.48
CA PHE A 141 -5.15 22.33 -2.60
C PHE A 141 -6.17 23.33 -3.16
N SER A 142 -6.65 23.11 -4.38
CA SER A 142 -7.48 24.06 -5.15
C SER A 142 -6.91 25.48 -5.09
N ARG A 143 -5.64 25.58 -5.45
CA ARG A 143 -4.87 26.80 -5.62
C ARG A 143 -4.45 26.85 -7.09
N ARG A 144 -4.82 27.92 -7.81
CA ARG A 144 -4.56 28.01 -9.27
C ARG A 144 -3.06 27.90 -9.56
N ARG A 145 -2.71 27.16 -10.61
CA ARG A 145 -1.31 26.94 -11.01
C ARG A 145 -0.57 28.28 -11.20
N PRO A 146 0.56 28.50 -10.51
CA PRO A 146 1.43 29.64 -10.78
C PRO A 146 2.02 29.56 -12.18
N ALA A 147 1.98 30.66 -12.95
CA ALA A 147 2.57 30.71 -14.29
C ALA A 147 4.11 30.64 -14.28
N THR A 148 4.74 30.93 -13.14
CA THR A 148 6.19 31.12 -13.00
C THR A 148 6.94 29.85 -12.58
N LEU A 149 6.25 28.72 -12.39
CA LEU A 149 6.91 27.51 -11.89
C LEU A 149 7.48 26.68 -13.04
N GLU A 150 8.80 26.54 -13.06
CA GLU A 150 9.52 25.69 -13.99
C GLU A 150 9.16 24.21 -13.81
N ALA A 151 9.16 23.43 -14.90
CA ALA A 151 8.80 22.01 -14.85
C ALA A 151 9.73 21.18 -13.94
N ASN A 152 11.00 21.56 -13.83
CA ASN A 152 12.02 20.87 -13.04
C ASN A 152 12.19 21.45 -11.61
N ALA A 153 11.31 22.33 -11.14
CA ALA A 153 11.40 22.94 -9.82
C ALA A 153 11.56 21.88 -8.71
N SER A 154 12.41 22.13 -7.72
CA SER A 154 12.50 21.24 -6.54
C SER A 154 11.16 21.17 -5.80
N ALA A 155 10.94 20.12 -5.00
CA ALA A 155 9.77 20.06 -4.12
C ALA A 155 9.67 21.29 -3.21
N ALA A 156 10.82 21.82 -2.75
CA ALA A 156 10.86 23.03 -1.93
C ALA A 156 10.33 24.26 -2.67
N GLU A 157 10.78 24.49 -3.90
CA GLU A 157 10.29 25.59 -4.75
C GLU A 157 8.81 25.43 -5.09
N LEU A 158 8.36 24.20 -5.36
CA LEU A 158 6.95 23.87 -5.61
C LEU A 158 6.07 24.30 -4.44
N PHE A 159 6.36 23.84 -3.21
CA PHE A 159 5.54 24.17 -2.05
C PHE A 159 5.66 25.63 -1.61
N LEU A 160 6.86 26.22 -1.67
CA LEU A 160 7.06 27.65 -1.38
C LEU A 160 6.25 28.54 -2.32
N THR A 161 6.16 28.17 -3.60
CA THR A 161 5.36 28.92 -4.56
C THR A 161 3.87 28.78 -4.24
N PHE A 162 3.38 27.56 -3.99
CA PHE A 162 1.97 27.33 -3.69
C PHE A 162 1.52 27.94 -2.36
N GLU A 163 2.40 28.10 -1.38
CA GLU A 163 2.10 28.78 -0.10
C GLU A 163 1.52 30.20 -0.32
N ASN A 164 2.03 30.90 -1.33
CA ASN A 164 1.65 32.28 -1.68
C ASN A 164 0.46 32.37 -2.64
N VAL A 165 -0.02 31.24 -3.19
CA VAL A 165 -1.21 31.23 -4.04
C VAL A 165 -2.47 31.25 -3.18
N PRO A 166 -3.41 32.16 -3.40
CA PRO A 166 -4.66 32.18 -2.64
C PRO A 166 -5.47 30.90 -2.89
N LYS A 167 -6.16 30.45 -1.84
CA LYS A 167 -7.19 29.41 -1.96
C LYS A 167 -8.30 29.90 -2.89
N ASP A 168 -8.72 29.06 -3.82
CA ASP A 168 -9.79 29.38 -4.77
C ASP A 168 -11.00 28.47 -4.52
N ARG A 169 -12.08 29.07 -3.98
CA ARG A 169 -13.30 28.32 -3.62
C ARG A 169 -14.07 27.85 -4.85
N GLU A 170 -14.06 28.61 -5.94
CA GLU A 170 -14.72 28.20 -7.18
C GLU A 170 -13.96 27.00 -7.76
N PHE A 171 -12.63 27.08 -7.80
CA PHE A 171 -11.79 25.96 -8.23
C PHE A 171 -11.94 24.72 -7.34
N PHE A 172 -12.13 24.89 -6.04
CA PHE A 172 -12.45 23.79 -5.13
C PHE A 172 -13.74 23.07 -5.53
N LEU A 173 -14.81 23.82 -5.83
CA LEU A 173 -16.08 23.22 -6.22
C LEU A 173 -15.96 22.53 -7.59
N GLU A 174 -15.24 23.13 -8.54
CA GLU A 174 -14.89 22.52 -9.83
C GLU A 174 -14.15 21.18 -9.64
N ASN A 175 -13.08 21.18 -8.84
CA ASN A 175 -12.27 19.98 -8.59
C ASN A 175 -13.05 18.90 -7.84
N LEU A 176 -13.91 19.26 -6.88
CA LEU A 176 -14.74 18.30 -6.16
C LEU A 176 -15.72 17.60 -7.11
N GLN A 177 -16.36 18.35 -8.01
CA GLN A 177 -17.21 17.77 -9.05
C GLN A 177 -16.40 16.90 -10.02
N ALA A 178 -15.20 17.32 -10.39
CA ALA A 178 -14.31 16.56 -11.26
C ALA A 178 -13.87 15.23 -10.62
N ILE A 179 -13.53 15.22 -9.33
CA ILE A 179 -13.21 14.00 -8.56
C ILE A 179 -14.40 13.02 -8.61
N LYS A 180 -15.61 13.49 -8.30
CA LYS A 180 -16.82 12.64 -8.33
C LYS A 180 -17.08 12.10 -9.74
N LYS A 181 -16.93 12.94 -10.77
CA LYS A 181 -17.10 12.54 -12.17
C LYS A 181 -16.07 11.49 -12.58
N GLN A 182 -14.80 11.67 -12.21
CA GLN A 182 -13.74 10.70 -12.50
C GLN A 182 -14.08 9.35 -11.88
N LEU A 183 -14.36 9.30 -10.58
CA LEU A 183 -14.65 8.05 -9.87
C LEU A 183 -15.94 7.36 -10.35
N GLN A 184 -17.03 8.11 -10.52
CA GLN A 184 -18.33 7.51 -10.81
C GLN A 184 -18.62 7.36 -12.31
N GLN A 185 -18.32 8.38 -13.13
CA GLN A 185 -18.66 8.35 -14.56
C GLN A 185 -17.56 7.71 -15.40
N ARG A 186 -16.29 8.02 -15.12
CA ARG A 186 -15.16 7.47 -15.89
C ARG A 186 -14.81 6.05 -15.48
N HIS A 187 -14.84 5.71 -14.19
CA HIS A 187 -14.55 4.35 -13.71
C HIS A 187 -15.79 3.52 -13.35
N GLY A 188 -16.96 4.12 -13.15
CA GLY A 188 -18.16 3.36 -12.77
C GLY A 188 -18.20 2.92 -11.30
N PHE A 189 -17.35 3.49 -10.43
CA PHE A 189 -17.35 3.12 -9.01
C PHE A 189 -18.64 3.56 -8.33
N LYS A 190 -19.29 2.62 -7.65
CA LYS A 190 -20.58 2.82 -6.99
C LYS A 190 -20.39 3.39 -5.59
N LEU A 191 -20.21 4.70 -5.50
CA LEU A 191 -20.10 5.42 -4.24
C LEU A 191 -21.48 5.68 -3.63
N SER A 192 -21.62 5.51 -2.32
CA SER A 192 -22.84 5.92 -1.59
C SER A 192 -22.85 7.44 -1.34
N ALA A 193 -23.98 7.97 -0.85
CA ALA A 193 -24.05 9.37 -0.44
C ALA A 193 -23.10 9.69 0.73
N GLU A 194 -22.89 8.73 1.65
CA GLU A 194 -21.93 8.84 2.74
C GLU A 194 -20.49 8.82 2.23
N ASP A 195 -20.19 7.99 1.22
CA ASP A 195 -18.87 7.98 0.57
C ASP A 195 -18.57 9.33 -0.08
N GLU A 196 -19.53 9.88 -0.80
CA GLU A 196 -19.40 11.21 -1.41
C GLU A 196 -19.20 12.33 -0.37
N ALA A 197 -19.96 12.30 0.72
CA ALA A 197 -19.82 13.26 1.81
C ALA A 197 -18.46 13.13 2.50
N SER A 198 -17.94 11.91 2.64
CA SER A 198 -16.61 11.66 3.21
C SER A 198 -15.50 12.17 2.28
N ILE A 199 -15.61 11.96 0.95
CA ILE A 199 -14.69 12.54 -0.03
C ILE A 199 -14.68 14.07 0.04
N GLU A 200 -15.86 14.70 0.15
CA GLU A 200 -15.95 16.15 0.31
C GLU A 200 -15.28 16.63 1.61
N TYR A 201 -15.51 15.93 2.72
CA TYR A 201 -14.87 16.24 4.00
C TYR A 201 -13.34 16.14 3.94
N ILE A 202 -12.81 15.06 3.34
CA ILE A 202 -11.37 14.86 3.13
C ILE A 202 -10.83 15.99 2.25
N PHE A 203 -11.44 16.24 1.10
CA PHE A 203 -10.96 17.27 0.18
C PHE A 203 -11.01 18.67 0.80
N GLN A 204 -12.02 18.95 1.63
CA GLN A 204 -12.11 20.20 2.39
C GLN A 204 -10.95 20.36 3.37
N ALA A 205 -10.47 19.29 4.00
CA ALA A 205 -9.26 19.34 4.83
C ALA A 205 -8.01 19.71 4.02
N PHE A 206 -7.82 19.15 2.82
CA PHE A 206 -6.71 19.53 1.93
C PHE A 206 -6.83 20.97 1.42
N PHE A 207 -8.03 21.43 1.04
CA PHE A 207 -8.27 22.82 0.68
C PHE A 207 -8.00 23.80 1.83
N ALA A 208 -8.49 23.49 3.02
CA ALA A 208 -8.39 24.36 4.18
C ALA A 208 -6.98 24.36 4.81
N GLY A 209 -6.33 23.19 4.88
CA GLY A 209 -4.96 23.07 5.38
C GLY A 209 -3.91 23.50 4.35
N GLY A 210 -4.14 23.20 3.07
CA GLY A 210 -3.16 23.46 2.01
C GLY A 210 -1.82 22.77 2.29
N PRO A 211 -0.70 23.40 1.87
CA PRO A 211 0.66 22.95 2.20
C PRO A 211 0.90 22.72 3.71
N ASP A 212 0.17 23.44 4.58
CA ASP A 212 0.32 23.40 6.05
C ASP A 212 -0.54 22.33 6.74
N LEU A 213 -1.26 21.49 6.00
CA LEU A 213 -2.02 20.39 6.59
C LEU A 213 -1.09 19.46 7.37
N THR A 214 -1.45 19.12 8.62
CA THR A 214 -0.66 18.21 9.47
C THR A 214 -1.47 16.97 9.85
N TYR A 215 -0.81 15.97 10.43
CA TYR A 215 -1.45 14.78 11.01
C TYR A 215 -2.63 15.12 11.95
N ASN A 216 -2.54 16.23 12.69
CA ASN A 216 -3.58 16.68 13.63
C ASN A 216 -4.75 17.42 12.93
N GLY A 217 -4.70 17.59 11.62
CA GLY A 217 -5.71 18.31 10.83
C GLY A 217 -5.37 19.78 10.57
N VAL A 218 -6.40 20.54 10.19
CA VAL A 218 -6.33 21.96 9.79
C VAL A 218 -6.10 22.85 11.01
N GLY A 219 -5.18 23.82 10.90
CA GLY A 219 -4.93 24.83 11.96
C GLY A 219 -4.13 24.32 13.16
N ALA A 220 -3.78 23.04 13.21
CA ALA A 220 -2.99 22.43 14.29
C ALA A 220 -1.46 22.72 14.18
N GLY A 221 -1.02 23.38 13.10
CA GLY A 221 0.38 23.79 12.88
C GLY A 221 0.81 25.06 13.63
N ALA A 222 -0.12 25.78 14.26
CA ALA A 222 0.13 27.07 14.92
C ALA A 222 0.88 27.02 16.27
N GLY A 223 1.60 25.92 16.54
CA GLY A 223 2.43 25.76 17.74
C GLY A 223 3.92 25.88 17.44
N PHE A 224 4.59 26.89 18.01
CA PHE A 224 6.06 26.93 18.05
C PHE A 224 6.56 25.96 19.13
N GLY A 225 7.37 24.96 18.78
CA GLY A 225 8.09 24.11 19.73
C GLY A 225 8.17 22.62 19.38
N ARG A 226 8.79 21.84 20.27
CA ARG A 226 9.06 20.38 20.13
C ARG A 226 7.79 19.50 19.94
N GLY A 227 6.59 20.08 20.02
CA GLY A 227 5.30 19.42 19.80
C GLY A 227 4.67 19.58 18.41
N ARG A 228 5.24 20.40 17.51
CA ARG A 228 4.67 20.63 16.17
C ARG A 228 4.76 19.38 15.29
N MET A 229 3.64 18.95 14.71
CA MET A 229 3.61 17.89 13.69
C MET A 229 4.14 18.44 12.37
N PRO A 230 4.88 17.65 11.58
CA PRO A 230 5.31 18.09 10.26
C PRO A 230 4.08 18.34 9.38
N SER A 231 4.14 19.38 8.54
CA SER A 231 3.13 19.59 7.51
C SER A 231 3.33 18.66 6.31
N TYR A 232 2.30 18.55 5.46
CA TYR A 232 2.38 17.87 4.19
C TYR A 232 3.56 18.39 3.35
N ALA A 233 3.70 19.71 3.24
CA ALA A 233 4.82 20.32 2.54
C ALA A 233 6.17 19.93 3.13
N GLU A 234 6.31 19.90 4.47
CA GLU A 234 7.55 19.48 5.11
C GLU A 234 7.89 18.02 4.80
N LEU A 235 6.91 17.10 4.91
CA LEU A 235 7.10 15.68 4.62
C LEU A 235 7.55 15.43 3.17
N MET A 236 6.93 16.16 2.23
CA MET A 236 7.25 16.03 0.81
C MET A 236 8.61 16.64 0.45
N GLN A 237 9.14 17.54 1.27
CA GLN A 237 10.45 18.17 1.09
C GLN A 237 11.61 17.40 1.76
N MET A 238 11.31 16.44 2.63
CA MET A 238 12.34 15.62 3.30
C MET A 238 13.23 14.87 2.32
N THR A 239 14.42 14.47 2.80
CA THR A 239 15.40 13.68 2.05
C THR A 239 15.62 12.32 2.69
N ASP A 240 16.30 11.42 1.99
CA ASP A 240 16.68 10.08 2.45
C ASP A 240 17.87 10.05 3.44
N GLY A 241 18.26 11.20 3.99
CA GLY A 241 19.42 11.32 4.88
C GLY A 241 20.76 11.39 4.13
N GLU A 242 20.77 11.09 2.83
CA GLU A 242 21.91 11.32 1.91
C GLU A 242 21.69 12.55 1.01
N GLY A 243 20.68 13.36 1.33
CA GLY A 243 20.36 14.61 0.63
C GLY A 243 19.48 14.44 -0.61
N GLN A 244 19.04 13.22 -0.96
CA GLN A 244 18.14 13.00 -2.10
C GLN A 244 16.69 13.00 -1.64
N ASN A 245 15.84 13.80 -2.30
CA ASN A 245 14.40 13.75 -2.11
C ASN A 245 13.81 12.58 -2.92
N ARG A 246 13.21 11.61 -2.22
CA ARG A 246 12.61 10.39 -2.79
C ARG A 246 11.10 10.44 -2.84
N SER A 247 10.47 11.50 -2.33
CA SER A 247 9.01 11.66 -2.33
C SER A 247 8.43 11.47 -3.74
N TYR A 248 7.18 11.02 -3.82
CA TYR A 248 6.43 10.99 -5.08
C TYR A 248 6.28 12.38 -5.73
N LEU A 249 6.49 13.47 -4.99
CA LEU A 249 6.53 14.85 -5.49
C LEU A 249 7.95 15.42 -5.62
N GLY A 250 8.97 14.65 -5.23
CA GLY A 250 10.37 15.04 -5.26
C GLY A 250 10.87 15.36 -6.67
N SER A 251 10.31 14.70 -7.69
CA SER A 251 10.62 14.89 -9.10
C SER A 251 9.41 14.58 -9.99
N GLU A 252 9.44 15.06 -11.23
CA GLU A 252 8.42 14.71 -12.22
C GLU A 252 8.45 13.23 -12.58
N GLU A 253 9.64 12.61 -12.63
CA GLU A 253 9.78 11.16 -12.87
C GLU A 253 9.02 10.36 -11.80
N ASN A 254 9.19 10.72 -10.53
CA ASN A 254 8.53 10.04 -9.42
C ASN A 254 7.00 10.14 -9.52
N PHE A 255 6.49 11.34 -9.85
CA PHE A 255 5.06 11.55 -10.05
C PHE A 255 4.52 10.74 -11.22
N LYS A 256 5.24 10.69 -12.35
CA LYS A 256 4.82 9.92 -13.53
C LYS A 256 4.79 8.42 -13.29
N ILE A 257 5.68 7.89 -12.45
CA ILE A 257 5.62 6.49 -12.00
C ILE A 257 4.35 6.25 -11.18
N LEU A 258 4.04 7.13 -10.24
CA LEU A 258 2.81 7.03 -9.43
C LEU A 258 1.58 7.09 -10.32
N GLN A 259 1.54 8.05 -11.23
CA GLN A 259 0.44 8.24 -12.18
C GLN A 259 0.25 7.03 -13.10
N ASP A 260 1.32 6.40 -13.58
CA ASP A 260 1.22 5.17 -14.40
C ASP A 260 0.58 4.02 -13.60
N LEU A 261 0.97 3.84 -12.34
CA LEU A 261 0.39 2.81 -11.47
C LEU A 261 -1.09 3.09 -11.16
N GLU A 262 -1.45 4.35 -10.89
CA GLU A 262 -2.85 4.74 -10.67
C GLU A 262 -3.69 4.53 -11.93
N ASN A 263 -3.23 4.97 -13.11
CA ASN A 263 -3.91 4.78 -14.39
C ASN A 263 -4.13 3.30 -14.75
N LYS A 264 -3.23 2.42 -14.27
CA LYS A 264 -3.34 0.96 -14.45
C LYS A 264 -4.13 0.28 -13.34
N ASN A 265 -4.72 1.04 -12.41
CA ASN A 265 -5.46 0.53 -11.25
C ASN A 265 -4.60 -0.41 -10.37
N LEU A 266 -3.29 -0.17 -10.24
CA LEU A 266 -2.37 -1.05 -9.51
C LEU A 266 -2.11 -0.63 -8.06
N ILE A 267 -2.81 0.39 -7.57
CA ILE A 267 -2.78 0.82 -6.16
C ILE A 267 -4.18 0.69 -5.58
N VAL A 268 -4.44 -0.42 -4.89
CA VAL A 268 -5.79 -0.77 -4.42
C VAL A 268 -5.94 -0.45 -2.94
N PRO A 269 -6.78 0.53 -2.56
CA PRO A 269 -7.07 0.79 -1.16
C PRO A 269 -8.16 -0.15 -0.61
N ILE A 270 -7.92 -0.76 0.55
CA ILE A 270 -8.81 -1.75 1.17
C ILE A 270 -9.11 -1.32 2.62
N VAL A 271 -10.37 -1.40 3.02
CA VAL A 271 -10.72 -1.26 4.44
C VAL A 271 -10.34 -2.56 5.15
N GLY A 272 -9.41 -2.52 6.08
CA GLY A 272 -8.91 -3.73 6.73
C GLY A 272 -8.35 -3.48 8.13
N ASP A 273 -8.88 -4.22 9.10
CA ASP A 273 -8.24 -4.42 10.39
C ASP A 273 -7.13 -5.47 10.24
N PHE A 274 -5.94 -5.16 10.73
CA PHE A 274 -4.80 -6.08 10.70
C PHE A 274 -5.07 -7.36 11.52
N ALA A 275 -5.83 -7.26 12.60
CA ALA A 275 -6.30 -8.39 13.39
C ALA A 275 -7.65 -8.94 12.90
N GLY A 276 -8.23 -8.31 11.87
CA GLY A 276 -9.51 -8.67 11.27
C GLY A 276 -9.50 -10.04 10.59
N PRO A 277 -10.67 -10.68 10.43
CA PRO A 277 -10.76 -12.04 9.93
C PRO A 277 -10.73 -12.13 8.39
N LYS A 278 -10.74 -11.02 7.64
CA LYS A 278 -11.02 -11.02 6.20
C LYS A 278 -9.96 -10.33 5.35
N ALA A 279 -9.66 -9.05 5.57
CA ALA A 279 -8.97 -8.24 4.55
C ALA A 279 -7.59 -8.78 4.13
N ILE A 280 -6.69 -8.99 5.10
CA ILE A 280 -5.36 -9.57 4.83
C ILE A 280 -5.48 -11.00 4.26
N ARG A 281 -6.48 -11.77 4.70
CA ARG A 281 -6.68 -13.16 4.24
C ARG A 281 -7.19 -13.25 2.80
N ALA A 282 -8.09 -12.34 2.41
CA ALA A 282 -8.59 -12.22 1.05
C ALA A 282 -7.44 -11.85 0.10
N VAL A 283 -6.61 -10.87 0.49
CA VAL A 283 -5.38 -10.53 -0.24
C VAL A 283 -4.43 -11.73 -0.30
N ALA A 284 -4.19 -12.44 0.80
CA ALA A 284 -3.36 -13.63 0.79
C ALA A 284 -3.85 -14.72 -0.18
N THR A 285 -5.17 -14.91 -0.29
CA THR A 285 -5.79 -15.85 -1.22
C THR A 285 -5.54 -15.38 -2.66
N TYR A 286 -5.89 -14.13 -2.96
CA TYR A 286 -5.68 -13.54 -4.29
C TYR A 286 -4.22 -13.65 -4.75
N LEU A 287 -3.25 -13.35 -3.85
CA LEU A 287 -1.84 -13.44 -4.20
C LEU A 287 -1.38 -14.89 -4.47
N LYS A 288 -1.91 -15.89 -3.77
CA LYS A 288 -1.61 -17.30 -4.03
C LYS A 288 -2.17 -17.75 -5.37
N ASP A 289 -3.41 -17.37 -5.66
CA ASP A 289 -4.08 -17.69 -6.92
C ASP A 289 -3.32 -17.10 -8.12
N HIS A 290 -2.56 -16.02 -7.91
CA HIS A 290 -1.77 -15.33 -8.92
C HIS A 290 -0.25 -15.57 -8.86
N ASP A 291 0.22 -16.54 -8.07
CA ASP A 291 1.66 -16.83 -7.80
C ASP A 291 2.49 -15.55 -7.55
N ALA A 292 1.91 -14.66 -6.76
CA ALA A 292 2.48 -13.39 -6.39
C ALA A 292 3.03 -13.44 -4.98
N ARG A 293 4.10 -12.68 -4.72
CA ARG A 293 4.76 -12.64 -3.42
C ARG A 293 4.88 -11.21 -2.89
N VAL A 294 4.63 -11.07 -1.60
CA VAL A 294 4.86 -9.84 -0.85
C VAL A 294 6.36 -9.64 -0.68
N THR A 295 6.86 -8.47 -1.12
CA THR A 295 8.28 -8.09 -0.98
C THR A 295 8.47 -6.97 0.04
N ALA A 296 7.44 -6.16 0.30
CA ALA A 296 7.43 -5.24 1.42
C ALA A 296 6.04 -5.10 2.05
N PHE A 297 6.03 -4.86 3.36
CA PHE A 297 4.83 -4.48 4.10
C PHE A 297 5.13 -3.30 5.03
N TYR A 298 4.66 -2.11 4.66
CA TYR A 298 4.66 -0.94 5.53
C TYR A 298 3.53 -1.01 6.57
N VAL A 299 3.89 -1.02 7.85
CA VAL A 299 2.96 -1.20 8.96
C VAL A 299 2.96 -0.01 9.93
N SER A 300 3.71 1.06 9.61
CA SER A 300 3.87 2.24 10.48
C SER A 300 4.16 1.81 11.94
N ASN A 301 3.40 2.32 12.92
CA ASN A 301 3.40 1.88 14.32
C ASN A 301 2.16 1.05 14.70
N VAL A 302 1.47 0.44 13.73
CA VAL A 302 0.23 -0.33 13.98
C VAL A 302 0.44 -1.43 15.01
N GLU A 303 1.56 -2.16 14.92
CA GLU A 303 1.91 -3.23 15.85
C GLU A 303 1.95 -2.73 17.31
N GLN A 304 2.36 -1.48 17.57
CA GLN A 304 2.33 -0.91 18.92
C GLN A 304 0.92 -0.97 19.53
N TYR A 305 -0.12 -0.65 18.75
CA TYR A 305 -1.51 -0.70 19.20
C TYR A 305 -2.00 -2.15 19.34
N LEU A 306 -1.63 -3.03 18.42
CA LEU A 306 -2.02 -4.45 18.47
C LEU A 306 -1.48 -5.15 19.72
N PHE A 307 -0.24 -4.84 20.13
CA PHE A 307 0.33 -5.35 21.38
C PHE A 307 -0.29 -4.71 22.64
N GLN A 308 -0.99 -3.59 22.53
CA GLN A 308 -1.74 -2.96 23.62
C GLN A 308 -3.19 -3.48 23.72
N GLN A 309 -3.66 -4.21 22.71
CA GLN A 309 -5.04 -4.66 22.58
C GLN A 309 -5.12 -6.19 22.66
N ASN A 310 -5.25 -6.71 23.88
CA ASN A 310 -5.50 -8.12 24.15
C ASN A 310 -4.62 -9.08 23.30
N ASP A 311 -5.24 -9.87 22.43
CA ASP A 311 -4.60 -10.89 21.58
C ASP A 311 -4.55 -10.48 20.09
N ASP A 312 -4.72 -9.19 19.78
CA ASP A 312 -4.82 -8.73 18.40
C ASP A 312 -3.49 -8.81 17.64
N TRP A 313 -2.36 -8.63 18.34
CA TRP A 313 -1.03 -8.90 17.77
C TRP A 313 -0.88 -10.35 17.30
N ASN A 314 -1.40 -11.32 18.04
CA ASN A 314 -1.36 -12.75 17.69
C ASN A 314 -2.22 -13.03 16.46
N LYS A 315 -3.43 -12.47 16.40
CA LYS A 315 -4.31 -12.57 15.21
C LYS A 315 -3.64 -11.97 13.98
N PHE A 316 -2.98 -10.82 14.11
CA PHE A 316 -2.25 -10.20 13.02
C PHE A 316 -1.13 -11.10 12.48
N TYR A 317 -0.27 -11.65 13.34
CA TYR A 317 0.79 -12.55 12.86
C TYR A 317 0.24 -13.85 12.27
N ARG A 318 -0.90 -14.37 12.75
CA ARG A 318 -1.60 -15.47 12.08
C ARG A 318 -2.12 -15.09 10.70
N ASN A 319 -2.62 -13.87 10.52
CA ASN A 319 -3.02 -13.37 9.20
C ASN A 319 -1.80 -13.21 8.28
N LEU A 320 -0.68 -12.69 8.79
CA LEU A 320 0.57 -12.56 8.04
C LEU A 320 1.13 -13.91 7.59
N ALA A 321 1.06 -14.94 8.43
CA ALA A 321 1.51 -16.29 8.11
C ALA A 321 0.75 -16.91 6.92
N LEU A 322 -0.42 -16.36 6.55
CA LEU A 322 -1.15 -16.79 5.36
C LEU A 322 -0.63 -16.15 4.07
N LEU A 323 0.08 -15.02 4.13
CA LEU A 323 0.57 -14.33 2.94
C LEU A 323 1.70 -15.13 2.25
N PRO A 324 1.72 -15.23 0.91
CA PRO A 324 2.91 -15.67 0.19
C PRO A 324 3.98 -14.57 0.26
N VAL A 325 5.01 -14.78 1.07
CA VAL A 325 6.09 -13.79 1.28
C VAL A 325 7.36 -14.23 0.54
N ASP A 326 8.06 -13.27 -0.06
CA ASP A 326 9.37 -13.50 -0.67
C ASP A 326 10.48 -13.68 0.38
N ALA A 327 11.57 -14.37 0.04
CA ALA A 327 12.69 -14.54 0.97
C ALA A 327 13.33 -13.21 1.41
N THR A 328 13.25 -12.17 0.57
CA THR A 328 13.69 -10.80 0.88
C THR A 328 12.59 -9.93 1.49
N GLY A 329 11.40 -10.49 1.72
CA GLY A 329 10.24 -9.79 2.23
C GLY A 329 10.55 -8.98 3.48
N THR A 330 10.26 -7.69 3.46
CA THR A 330 10.71 -6.74 4.50
C THR A 330 9.56 -5.93 5.07
N PHE A 331 9.46 -5.87 6.40
CA PHE A 331 8.60 -4.92 7.09
C PHE A 331 9.24 -3.53 7.09
N ILE A 332 8.40 -2.52 6.92
CA ILE A 332 8.77 -1.12 7.12
C ILE A 332 7.94 -0.59 8.30
N ARG A 333 8.62 -0.21 9.38
CA ARG A 333 7.99 0.28 10.61
C ARG A 333 8.38 1.72 10.86
N SER A 334 7.56 2.39 11.68
CA SER A 334 7.88 3.70 12.22
C SER A 334 7.80 3.65 13.74
N VAL A 335 8.91 4.00 14.38
CA VAL A 335 9.08 3.97 15.83
C VAL A 335 9.09 5.39 16.35
N PHE A 336 8.24 5.67 17.33
CA PHE A 336 8.08 7.01 17.92
C PHE A 336 8.62 7.06 19.36
N ASN A 337 8.85 8.27 19.86
CA ASN A 337 9.09 8.57 21.29
C ASN A 337 10.32 7.93 21.92
N GLY A 338 11.43 7.81 21.18
CA GLY A 338 12.73 7.47 21.76
C GLY A 338 12.83 6.06 22.33
N ILE A 339 11.98 5.12 21.90
CA ILE A 339 12.31 3.69 22.03
C ILE A 339 13.68 3.52 21.39
N THR A 340 14.67 3.08 22.17
CA THR A 340 16.06 2.93 21.72
C THR A 340 16.13 1.89 20.60
N VAL A 341 15.94 2.36 19.38
CA VAL A 341 16.44 1.72 18.18
C VAL A 341 17.94 1.99 18.15
N ASN A 342 18.74 1.01 17.76
CA ASN A 342 20.20 1.16 17.61
C ASN A 342 20.53 2.05 16.39
N TYR A 343 19.96 3.24 16.33
CA TYR A 343 20.22 4.24 15.31
C TYR A 343 21.33 5.17 15.79
N GLN A 344 22.19 5.58 14.87
CA GLN A 344 23.33 6.45 15.17
C GLN A 344 22.88 7.71 15.93
N ALA A 345 23.49 7.89 17.09
CA ALA A 345 23.40 9.08 17.91
C ALA A 345 23.74 10.33 17.09
N ASN A 346 22.91 11.38 17.19
CA ASN A 346 23.30 12.80 17.28
C ASN A 346 22.15 13.81 17.10
N SER A 347 20.88 13.38 16.96
CA SER A 347 19.75 14.32 17.00
C SER A 347 18.46 13.67 17.52
N PHE A 348 17.62 14.45 18.21
CA PHE A 348 16.31 14.01 18.68
C PHE A 348 15.38 13.85 17.47
N MET A 349 15.19 12.61 17.01
CA MET A 349 14.26 12.29 15.92
C MET A 349 12.86 11.98 16.49
N ARG A 350 11.81 12.62 15.95
CA ARG A 350 10.40 12.38 16.35
C ARG A 350 9.99 10.94 16.07
N SER A 351 10.41 10.44 14.90
CA SER A 351 10.19 9.07 14.45
C SER A 351 11.46 8.51 13.81
N ALA A 352 11.64 7.20 13.89
CA ALA A 352 12.64 6.45 13.16
C ALA A 352 11.97 5.38 12.31
N SER A 353 12.22 5.39 10.99
CA SER A 353 11.80 4.28 10.14
C SER A 353 12.84 3.18 10.17
N VAL A 354 12.40 1.96 10.43
CA VAL A 354 13.26 0.78 10.64
C VAL A 354 12.75 -0.41 9.82
N LEU A 355 13.66 -1.31 9.47
CA LEU A 355 13.37 -2.47 8.63
C LEU A 355 13.58 -3.78 9.38
N SER A 356 12.74 -4.79 9.14
CA SER A 356 13.04 -6.16 9.55
C SER A 356 12.54 -7.19 8.54
N SER A 357 13.14 -8.39 8.54
CA SER A 357 12.70 -9.48 7.66
C SER A 357 11.32 -10.01 8.08
N ILE A 358 10.36 -10.03 7.15
CA ILE A 358 9.05 -10.66 7.37
C ILE A 358 9.21 -12.16 7.71
N PRO A 359 9.95 -12.98 6.91
CA PRO A 359 10.23 -14.36 7.28
C PRO A 359 10.90 -14.52 8.66
N GLY A 360 11.84 -13.62 8.99
CA GLY A 360 12.50 -13.63 10.29
C GLY A 360 11.53 -13.41 11.46
N VAL A 361 10.66 -12.40 11.35
CA VAL A 361 9.63 -12.09 12.35
C VAL A 361 8.62 -13.23 12.48
N LEU A 362 8.13 -13.80 11.38
CA LEU A 362 7.21 -14.95 11.42
C LEU A 362 7.85 -16.17 12.09
N LYS A 363 9.13 -16.44 11.83
CA LYS A 363 9.85 -17.52 12.52
C LYS A 363 9.95 -17.29 14.04
N ALA A 364 10.19 -16.04 14.46
CA ALA A 364 10.23 -15.68 15.88
C ALA A 364 8.85 -15.79 16.54
N PHE A 365 7.78 -15.43 15.81
CA PHE A 365 6.40 -15.64 16.24
C PHE A 365 6.11 -17.13 16.46
N ASP A 366 6.40 -17.98 15.47
CA ASP A 366 6.14 -19.43 15.53
C ASP A 366 6.94 -20.13 16.65
N SER A 367 8.13 -19.60 16.97
CA SER A 367 8.99 -20.13 18.05
C SER A 367 8.59 -19.64 19.45
N GLY A 368 7.64 -18.70 19.56
CA GLY A 368 7.23 -18.11 20.83
C GLY A 368 8.20 -17.04 21.38
N ASP A 369 9.09 -16.52 20.52
CA ASP A 369 10.10 -15.52 20.87
C ASP A 369 9.54 -14.10 20.86
N LEU A 370 8.41 -13.86 20.17
CA LEU A 370 7.71 -12.57 20.21
C LEU A 370 6.67 -12.56 21.34
N LYS A 371 6.94 -11.79 22.39
CA LYS A 371 6.04 -11.64 23.56
C LYS A 371 5.55 -10.22 23.75
N THR A 372 6.31 -9.26 23.25
CA THR A 372 6.07 -7.84 23.42
C THR A 372 6.40 -7.09 22.13
N TYR A 373 5.86 -5.88 22.00
CA TYR A 373 6.24 -4.98 20.91
C TYR A 373 7.75 -4.70 20.88
N TYR A 374 8.41 -4.71 22.04
CA TYR A 374 9.85 -4.47 22.12
C TYR A 374 10.67 -5.56 21.43
N ASP A 375 10.24 -6.83 21.50
CA ASP A 375 10.90 -7.95 20.81
C ASP A 375 10.90 -7.73 19.30
N VAL A 376 9.78 -7.23 18.75
CA VAL A 376 9.64 -6.88 17.32
C VAL A 376 10.59 -5.75 16.93
N ILE A 377 10.70 -4.72 17.76
CA ILE A 377 11.60 -3.59 17.50
C ILE A 377 13.07 -4.01 17.59
N GLN A 378 13.45 -4.90 18.51
CA GLN A 378 14.83 -5.42 18.59
C GLN A 378 15.26 -6.21 17.35
N MET A 379 14.32 -6.78 16.60
CA MET A 379 14.59 -7.44 15.32
C MET A 379 14.76 -6.47 14.15
N SER A 380 14.45 -5.19 14.36
CA SER A 380 14.52 -4.16 13.33
C SER A 380 15.87 -3.45 13.32
N LYS A 381 16.29 -2.97 12.15
CA LYS A 381 17.54 -2.24 11.92
C LYS A 381 17.28 -0.86 11.34
#